data_AF-A0A4Y3K8K4-F1
#
_entry.id   AF-A0A4Y3K8K4-F1
#
_cell.length_a   1.000
_cell.length_b   1.000
_cell.length_c   1.000
_cell.angle_alpha   90.00
_cell.angle_beta   90.00
_cell.angle_gamma   90.00
#
_symmetry.space_group_name_H-M   'P 1'
#
loop_
_entity.id
_entity.type
_entity.pdbx_description
1 polymer ?
#
loop_
_entity_poly.entity_id
_entity_poly.type
_entity_poly.pdbx_seq_one_letter_code
_entity_poly.pdbx_strand_id
1 'polypeptide(L)'
;MGFIDAMRGEGFAVETICRVLREQGVRVAARTYRAWSSPVRRVAARTVADAVVVDAIRSLRVDEDGRATPESLSPTRTPLAR
;
A
#
# COMPACT_ATOMS: atom_id res chain seq x y z
N MET A 1 -14.37 7.18 2.65
CA MET A 1 -14.08 7.25 1.20
C MET A 1 -12.57 7.29 1.03
N GLY A 2 -11.98 6.38 0.25
CA GLY A 2 -10.54 6.39 0.02
C GLY A 2 -10.13 7.48 -0.98
N PHE A 3 -8.86 7.88 -0.97
CA PHE A 3 -8.33 8.90 -1.90
C PHE A 3 -8.63 8.60 -3.38
N ILE A 4 -8.49 7.34 -3.80
CA ILE A 4 -8.73 6.92 -5.18
C ILE A 4 -10.22 7.06 -5.56
N ASP A 5 -11.14 6.87 -4.61
CA ASP A 5 -12.57 7.00 -4.85
C ASP A 5 -12.97 8.48 -5.01
N ALA A 6 -12.38 9.37 -4.20
CA ALA A 6 -12.58 10.81 -4.31
C ALA A 6 -12.14 11.32 -5.70
N MET A 7 -10.92 10.99 -6.11
CA MET A 7 -10.39 11.38 -7.41
C MET A 7 -11.21 10.79 -8.59
N ARG A 8 -11.76 9.59 -8.42
CA ARG A 8 -12.69 9.02 -9.42
C ARG A 8 -13.99 9.82 -9.51
N GLY A 9 -14.52 10.31 -8.38
CA GLY A 9 -15.71 11.17 -8.35
C GLY A 9 -15.49 12.49 -9.08
N GLU A 10 -14.26 12.98 -9.10
CA GLU A 10 -13.83 14.17 -9.85
C GLU A 10 -13.55 13.87 -11.34
N GLY A 11 -13.65 12.61 -11.78
CA GLY A 11 -13.48 12.22 -13.17
C GLY A 11 -12.06 11.76 -13.55
N PHE A 12 -11.14 11.63 -12.59
CA PHE A 12 -9.79 11.14 -12.88
C PHE A 12 -9.76 9.63 -13.12
N ALA A 13 -9.04 9.21 -14.16
CA ALA A 13 -8.80 7.80 -14.44
C ALA A 13 -7.85 7.17 -13.40
N VAL A 14 -8.07 5.90 -13.06
CA VAL A 14 -7.23 5.16 -12.09
C VAL A 14 -5.79 5.06 -12.52
N GLU A 15 -5.54 4.99 -13.82
CA GLU A 15 -4.21 4.95 -14.41
C GLU A 15 -3.43 6.22 -14.06
N THR A 16 -4.07 7.38 -14.21
CA THR A 16 -3.52 8.69 -13.85
C THR A 16 -3.30 8.79 -12.35
N ILE A 17 -4.28 8.39 -11.55
CA ILE A 17 -4.17 8.42 -10.08
C ILE A 17 -3.02 7.52 -9.61
N CYS A 18 -2.94 6.27 -10.09
CA CYS A 18 -1.87 5.33 -9.74
C CYS A 18 -0.50 5.79 -10.24
N ARG A 19 -0.44 6.59 -11.33
CA ARG A 19 0.82 7.19 -11.79
C ARG A 19 1.33 8.21 -10.76
N VAL A 20 0.49 9.15 -10.35
CA VAL A 20 0.84 10.16 -9.34
C VAL A 20 1.21 9.48 -8.02
N LEU A 21 0.45 8.47 -7.58
CA LEU A 21 0.76 7.71 -6.36
C LEU A 21 2.16 7.08 -6.41
N ARG A 22 2.60 6.56 -7.57
CA ARG A 22 3.97 6.05 -7.71
C ARG A 22 5.03 7.14 -7.62
N GLU A 23 4.77 8.31 -8.17
CA GLU A 23 5.65 9.47 -8.08
C GLU A 23 5.80 9.94 -6.62
N GLN A 24 4.75 9.77 -5.80
CA GLN A 24 4.77 10.01 -4.34
C GLN A 24 5.34 8.83 -3.52
N GLY A 25 5.93 7.81 -4.16
CA GLY A 25 6.55 6.66 -3.49
C GLY A 25 5.62 5.48 -3.19
N VAL A 26 4.34 5.55 -3.55
CA VAL A 26 3.39 4.43 -3.37
C VAL A 26 3.50 3.46 -4.55
N ARG A 27 4.10 2.30 -4.33
CA ARG A 27 4.28 1.26 -5.35
C ARG A 27 2.99 0.51 -5.67
N VAL A 28 2.09 1.12 -6.45
CA VAL A 28 0.83 0.50 -6.90
C VAL A 28 0.67 0.53 -8.42
N ALA A 29 0.47 -0.63 -9.03
CA ALA A 29 0.14 -0.72 -10.45
C ALA A 29 -1.38 -0.65 -10.67
N ALA A 30 -1.83 0.05 -11.72
CA ALA A 30 -3.27 0.19 -12.03
C ALA A 30 -3.96 -1.18 -12.23
N ARG A 31 -3.28 -2.12 -12.90
CA ARG A 31 -3.76 -3.50 -13.05
C ARG A 31 -3.97 -4.21 -11.72
N THR A 32 -3.07 -3.98 -10.76
CA THR A 32 -3.12 -4.58 -9.43
C THR A 32 -4.27 -4.00 -8.63
N TYR A 33 -4.43 -2.68 -8.67
CA TYR A 33 -5.57 -2.00 -8.05
C TYR A 33 -6.88 -2.58 -8.57
N ARG A 34 -7.08 -2.63 -9.90
CA ARG A 34 -8.30 -3.17 -10.52
C ARG A 34 -8.57 -4.62 -10.12
N ALA A 35 -7.53 -5.46 -10.04
CA ALA A 35 -7.68 -6.85 -9.62
C ALA A 35 -8.08 -7.01 -8.14
N TRP A 36 -7.69 -6.07 -7.27
CA TRP A 36 -8.00 -6.08 -5.84
C TRP A 36 -9.30 -5.35 -5.51
N SER A 37 -9.68 -4.34 -6.31
CA SER A 37 -10.92 -3.59 -6.16
C SER A 37 -12.10 -4.24 -6.90
N SER A 38 -11.87 -5.33 -7.64
CA SER A 38 -12.91 -6.01 -8.40
C SER A 38 -13.89 -6.72 -7.47
N PRO A 39 -15.22 -6.52 -7.61
CA PRO A 39 -16.21 -7.21 -6.79
C PRO A 39 -16.21 -8.73 -7.03
N VAL A 40 -15.74 -9.18 -8.19
CA VAL A 40 -15.62 -10.60 -8.55
C VAL A 40 -14.50 -11.29 -7.78
N ARG A 41 -13.48 -10.54 -7.34
CA ARG A 41 -12.30 -11.09 -6.65
C ARG A 41 -12.19 -10.51 -5.26
N ARG A 42 -12.80 -11.19 -4.29
CA ARG A 42 -12.65 -10.84 -2.87
C ARG A 42 -11.24 -11.21 -2.41
N VAL A 43 -10.52 -10.22 -1.88
CA VAL A 43 -9.24 -10.44 -1.20
C VAL A 43 -9.48 -11.30 0.04
N ALA A 44 -8.60 -12.27 0.31
CA ALA A 44 -8.73 -13.12 1.49
C ALA A 44 -8.73 -12.25 2.76
N ALA A 45 -9.60 -12.56 3.72
CA ALA A 45 -9.74 -11.79 4.96
C ALA A 45 -8.40 -11.64 5.70
N ARG A 46 -7.58 -12.71 5.69
CA ARG A 46 -6.23 -12.68 6.26
C ARG A 46 -5.32 -11.65 5.60
N THR A 47 -5.34 -11.51 4.28
CA THR A 47 -4.54 -10.50 3.58
C THR A 47 -4.94 -9.08 3.98
N VAL A 48 -6.23 -8.84 4.24
CA VAL A 48 -6.70 -7.55 4.74
C VAL A 48 -6.23 -7.32 6.18
N ALA A 49 -6.37 -8.31 7.06
CA ALA A 49 -5.91 -8.23 8.44
C ALA A 49 -4.40 -7.99 8.54
N ASP A 50 -3.60 -8.74 7.77
CA ASP A 50 -2.14 -8.60 7.71
C ASP A 50 -1.74 -7.20 7.23
N ALA A 51 -2.47 -6.62 6.28
CA ALA A 51 -2.19 -5.26 5.80
C ALA A 51 -2.38 -4.21 6.91
N VAL A 52 -3.40 -4.35 7.76
CA VAL A 52 -3.64 -3.46 8.91
C VAL A 52 -2.50 -3.60 9.93
N VAL A 53 -2.09 -4.83 10.25
CA VAL A 53 -0.98 -5.09 11.17
C VAL A 53 0.33 -4.49 10.64
N VAL A 54 0.64 -4.70 9.36
CA VAL A 54 1.84 -4.15 8.72
C VAL A 54 1.81 -2.62 8.68
N ASP A 55 0.65 -2.01 8.47
CA ASP A 55 0.50 -0.56 8.50
C ASP A 55 0.73 0.01 9.90
N ALA A 56 0.15 -0.61 10.93
CA ALA A 56 0.40 -0.26 12.32
C ALA A 56 1.89 -0.36 12.68
N ILE A 57 2.56 -1.46 12.32
CA ILE A 57 4.01 -1.62 12.53
C ILE A 57 4.81 -0.54 11.80
N ARG A 58 4.41 -0.15 10.57
CA ARG A 58 5.06 0.93 9.82
C ARG A 58 4.83 2.31 10.43
N SER A 59 3.69 2.54 11.08
CA SER A 59 3.45 3.81 11.79
C SER A 59 4.33 3.94 13.04
N LEU A 60 4.70 2.82 13.66
CA LEU A 60 5.63 2.77 14.79
C LEU A 60 7.09 2.90 14.34
N ARG A 61 7.36 3.04 13.03
CA ARG A 61 8.70 2.95 12.45
C ARG A 61 9.69 3.98 12.94
N VAL A 62 9.26 5.11 13.50
CA VAL A 62 10.18 6.13 13.99
C VAL A 62 9.97 6.31 15.49
N ASP A 63 11.04 6.13 16.27
CA ASP A 63 11.08 6.51 17.68
C ASP A 63 11.13 8.05 17.84
N GLU A 64 11.09 8.55 19.06
CA GLU A 64 11.18 9.99 19.35
C GLU A 64 12.51 10.62 18.89
N ASP A 65 13.54 9.79 18.67
CA ASP A 65 14.86 10.17 18.14
C ASP A 65 14.92 10.10 16.59
N GLY A 66 13.83 9.72 15.91
CA GLY A 66 13.77 9.57 14.46
C GLY A 66 14.45 8.32 13.88
N ARG A 67 14.74 7.31 14.71
CA ARG A 67 15.34 6.03 14.29
C ARG A 67 14.29 4.98 14.00
N ALA A 68 14.66 4.03 13.15
CA ALA A 68 13.85 2.84 12.89
C ALA A 68 13.64 2.01 14.16
N THR A 69 12.40 1.85 14.64
CA THR A 69 12.12 0.97 15.78
C THR A 69 12.35 -0.50 15.42
N PRO A 70 12.86 -1.34 16.34
CA PRO A 70 13.18 -2.74 16.05
C PRO A 70 11.97 -3.57 15.61
N GLU A 71 10.77 -3.27 16.12
CA GLU A 71 9.52 -3.90 15.68
C GLU A 71 9.15 -3.57 14.23
N SER A 72 9.60 -2.42 13.71
CA SER A 72 9.41 -2.03 12.31
C SER A 72 10.47 -2.63 11.37
N LEU A 73 11.60 -3.09 11.93
CA LEU A 73 12.64 -3.81 11.22
C LEU A 73 12.19 -5.26 10.98
N SER A 74 11.30 -5.45 10.02
CA SER A 74 11.16 -6.78 9.43
C SER A 74 12.51 -7.21 8.85
N PRO A 75 12.97 -8.46 9.05
CA PRO A 75 14.20 -8.93 8.42
C PRO A 75 14.05 -8.73 6.91
N THR A 76 14.93 -7.90 6.35
CA THR A 76 14.95 -7.58 4.92
C THR A 76 14.80 -8.88 4.15
N ARG A 77 13.76 -9.03 3.31
CA ARG A 77 13.78 -10.08 2.28
C ARG A 77 15.00 -9.76 1.43
N THR A 78 16.09 -10.49 1.65
CA THR A 78 17.26 -10.47 0.78
C THR A 78 16.73 -10.53 -0.65
N PRO A 79 17.02 -9.52 -1.51
CA PRO A 79 16.68 -9.66 -2.90
C PRO A 79 17.43 -10.91 -3.37
N LEU A 80 16.68 -11.95 -3.74
CA LEU A 80 17.25 -13.07 -4.49
C LEU A 80 17.90 -12.43 -5.71
N ALA A 81 19.23 -12.39 -5.69
CA ALA A 81 20.03 -11.93 -6.80
C ALA A 81 19.57 -12.71 -8.03
N ARG A 82 19.25 -11.95 -9.08
CA ARG A 82 18.85 -12.48 -10.38
C ARG A 82 20.07 -12.91 -11.16
#